data_AF-A0A959NUQ4-F1
#
_entry.id   AF-A0A959NUQ4-F1
#
_cell.length_a   1.000
_cell.length_b   1.000
_cell.length_c   1.000
_cell.angle_alpha   90.00
_cell.angle_beta   90.00
_cell.angle_gamma   90.00
#
_symmetry.space_group_name_H-M   'P 1'
#
loop_
_entity.id
_entity.type
_entity.pdbx_description
1 polymer ?
#
loop_
_entity_poly.entity_id
_entity_poly.type
_entity_poly.pdbx_seq_one_letter_code
_entity_poly.pdbx_strand_id
1 'polypeptide(L)'
;MIKKNITALLGKAIREGKYLNITYKNRDGDITAFWISILDINANDSLYVNIFNVTKDAPVLNVKIFISRIQTAEILKFSGYDVSDQLIKKIEEDKSLDAFEFDNYDNGILNYYLECYKANNDPFLHRMHLIPNMDINAFISQNTLSLTDKQQQHILKDIYHNDYNTFHDYELAICEFSIDLASRGKFVVAFRKLTYDPIAKTLEIGNKTHFNSNFYIKDVKYSLSYYTDLSPSDFETLYLKDNIGTIALLKDHFKSGELPNTRPEIVVLGYAQIDISGIYDQIHSEHSKEDLQLPLKAFFQNLSLLDRKNRQEPYIVLYDHHVNIDQLQTVYNSLKYPITYVQGP
;
A
#
# COMPACT_ATOMS: atom_id res chain seq x y z
N MET A 1 -1.84 -22.51 -8.66
CA MET A 1 -1.65 -21.52 -7.57
C MET A 1 -0.68 -20.40 -7.95
N ILE A 2 0.59 -20.66 -8.29
CA ILE A 2 1.58 -19.59 -8.64
C ILE A 2 1.11 -18.66 -9.79
N LYS A 3 0.42 -19.20 -10.81
CA LYS A 3 -0.10 -18.41 -11.95
C LYS A 3 -1.19 -17.40 -11.58
N LYS A 4 -2.04 -17.68 -10.57
CA LYS A 4 -3.14 -16.77 -10.17
C LYS A 4 -2.63 -15.51 -9.49
N ASN A 5 -1.52 -15.58 -8.75
CA ASN A 5 -0.94 -14.40 -8.11
C ASN A 5 -0.33 -13.44 -9.17
N ILE A 6 0.29 -13.98 -10.23
CA ILE A 6 0.92 -13.15 -11.27
C ILE A 6 -0.13 -12.33 -12.03
N THR A 7 -1.25 -12.92 -12.44
CA THR A 7 -2.29 -12.17 -13.17
C THR A 7 -2.94 -11.09 -12.31
N ALA A 8 -3.22 -11.38 -11.03
CA ALA A 8 -3.70 -10.36 -10.10
C ALA A 8 -2.71 -9.18 -9.95
N LEU A 9 -1.40 -9.47 -9.84
CA LEU A 9 -0.36 -8.43 -9.79
C LEU A 9 -0.25 -7.63 -11.08
N LEU A 10 -0.42 -8.27 -12.26
CA LEU A 10 -0.48 -7.58 -13.55
C LEU A 10 -1.65 -6.59 -13.58
N GLY A 11 -2.85 -7.04 -13.21
CA GLY A 11 -4.05 -6.18 -13.17
C GLY A 11 -3.88 -5.01 -12.21
N LYS A 12 -3.37 -5.28 -11.00
CA LYS A 12 -3.08 -4.24 -10.00
C LYS A 12 -2.06 -3.22 -10.51
N ALA A 13 -0.96 -3.68 -11.12
CA ALA A 13 0.07 -2.79 -11.67
C ALA A 13 -0.47 -1.87 -12.77
N ILE A 14 -1.36 -2.38 -13.64
CA ILE A 14 -2.02 -1.56 -14.68
C ILE A 14 -2.91 -0.49 -14.04
N ARG A 15 -3.76 -0.85 -13.07
CA ARG A 15 -4.67 0.11 -12.41
C ARG A 15 -3.94 1.19 -11.63
N GLU A 16 -2.82 0.83 -11.00
CA GLU A 16 -2.02 1.75 -10.19
C GLU A 16 -0.94 2.49 -10.99
N GLY A 17 -0.78 2.18 -12.29
CA GLY A 17 0.28 2.74 -13.12
C GLY A 17 1.69 2.42 -12.63
N LYS A 18 1.91 1.18 -12.17
CA LYS A 18 3.17 0.74 -11.56
C LYS A 18 3.96 -0.19 -12.49
N TYR A 19 5.28 -0.09 -12.40
CA TYR A 19 6.15 -1.08 -13.01
C TYR A 19 6.10 -2.39 -12.22
N LEU A 20 6.41 -3.49 -12.88
CA LEU A 20 6.63 -4.79 -12.23
C LEU A 20 8.08 -5.21 -12.40
N ASN A 21 8.68 -5.69 -11.31
CA ASN A 21 9.90 -6.49 -11.37
C ASN A 21 9.51 -7.94 -11.66
N ILE A 22 9.96 -8.48 -12.80
CA ILE A 22 9.62 -9.84 -13.18
C ILE A 22 10.87 -10.68 -13.42
N THR A 23 10.76 -11.98 -13.16
CA THR A 23 11.67 -12.97 -13.75
C THR A 23 10.97 -13.68 -14.90
N TYR A 24 11.64 -13.73 -16.05
CA TYR A 24 11.06 -14.20 -17.30
C TYR A 24 11.90 -15.29 -17.94
N LYS A 25 11.25 -16.38 -18.37
CA LYS A 25 11.89 -17.46 -19.11
C LYS A 25 11.80 -17.22 -20.63
N ASN A 26 12.94 -16.99 -21.28
CA ASN A 26 13.00 -16.73 -22.72
C ASN A 26 12.73 -18.01 -23.56
N ARG A 27 12.84 -17.93 -24.89
CA ARG A 27 12.63 -19.08 -25.80
C ARG A 27 13.75 -20.11 -25.70
N ASP A 28 14.96 -19.67 -25.40
CA ASP A 28 16.16 -20.51 -25.31
C ASP A 28 16.28 -21.21 -23.95
N GLY A 29 15.41 -20.83 -22.99
CA GLY A 29 15.30 -21.42 -21.66
C GLY A 29 15.95 -20.60 -20.56
N ASP A 30 16.65 -19.50 -20.89
CA ASP A 30 17.30 -18.64 -19.92
C ASP A 30 16.27 -17.84 -19.10
N ILE A 31 16.60 -17.64 -17.83
CA ILE A 31 15.79 -16.85 -16.90
C ILE A 31 16.50 -15.52 -16.66
N THR A 32 15.81 -14.43 -16.95
CA THR A 32 16.33 -13.06 -16.77
C THR A 32 15.36 -12.23 -15.95
N ALA A 33 15.90 -11.37 -15.08
CA ALA A 33 15.13 -10.39 -14.32
C ALA A 33 15.18 -9.02 -14.98
N PHE A 34 14.04 -8.35 -15.08
CA PHE A 34 13.93 -6.98 -15.58
C PHE A 34 12.62 -6.35 -15.17
N TRP A 35 12.54 -5.03 -15.26
CA TRP A 35 11.33 -4.27 -14.96
C TRP A 35 10.50 -4.08 -16.21
N ILE A 36 9.18 -4.10 -16.08
CA ILE A 36 8.25 -3.88 -17.18
C ILE A 36 7.20 -2.82 -16.83
N SER A 37 6.86 -1.98 -17.81
CA SER A 37 5.58 -1.26 -17.84
C SER A 37 4.70 -1.87 -18.93
N ILE A 38 3.43 -2.06 -18.63
CA ILE A 38 2.47 -2.74 -19.52
C ILE A 38 1.76 -1.71 -20.38
N LEU A 39 1.82 -1.91 -21.69
CA LEU A 39 1.22 -1.03 -22.70
C LEU A 39 -0.08 -1.58 -23.25
N ASP A 40 -0.18 -2.91 -23.42
CA ASP A 40 -1.39 -3.58 -23.86
C ASP A 40 -1.39 -5.06 -23.46
N ILE A 41 -2.57 -5.67 -23.44
CA ILE A 41 -2.80 -7.06 -23.10
C ILE A 41 -3.76 -7.73 -24.07
N ASN A 42 -3.52 -9.00 -24.41
CA ASN A 42 -4.37 -9.74 -25.34
C ASN A 42 -4.80 -11.09 -24.76
N ALA A 43 -5.99 -11.54 -25.15
CA ALA A 43 -6.59 -12.81 -24.75
C ALA A 43 -5.73 -14.06 -25.06
N ASN A 44 -4.76 -13.94 -25.97
CA ASN A 44 -3.87 -15.02 -26.41
C ASN A 44 -2.57 -15.12 -25.58
N ASP A 45 -2.64 -14.87 -24.26
CA ASP A 45 -1.51 -14.97 -23.32
C ASP A 45 -0.39 -13.94 -23.58
N SER A 46 -0.62 -12.90 -24.38
CA SER A 46 0.43 -11.94 -24.75
C SER A 46 0.26 -10.54 -24.16
N LEU A 47 1.39 -9.96 -23.76
CA LEU A 47 1.52 -8.59 -23.28
C LEU A 47 2.41 -7.80 -24.23
N TYR A 48 2.08 -6.54 -24.46
CA TYR A 48 3.01 -5.55 -24.99
C TYR A 48 3.54 -4.71 -23.83
N VAL A 49 4.86 -4.63 -23.71
CA VAL A 49 5.53 -4.00 -22.57
C VAL A 49 6.71 -3.16 -23.03
N ASN A 50 7.08 -2.16 -22.23
CA ASN A 50 8.44 -1.63 -22.25
C ASN A 50 9.27 -2.36 -21.20
N ILE A 51 10.52 -2.68 -21.54
CA ILE A 51 11.45 -3.39 -20.66
C ILE A 51 12.57 -2.44 -20.24
N PHE A 52 12.77 -2.32 -18.94
CA PHE A 52 13.95 -1.68 -18.35
C PHE A 52 14.80 -2.73 -17.64
N ASN A 53 16.04 -2.92 -18.10
CA ASN A 53 16.99 -3.79 -17.42
C ASN A 53 18.01 -2.92 -16.69
N VAL A 54 18.07 -3.05 -15.36
CA VAL A 54 18.93 -2.27 -14.47
C VAL A 54 20.42 -2.36 -14.85
N THR A 55 20.84 -3.45 -15.51
CA THR A 55 22.24 -3.65 -15.95
C THR A 55 22.50 -3.19 -17.39
N LYS A 56 21.52 -2.65 -18.11
CA LYS A 56 21.65 -2.19 -19.49
C LYS A 56 21.41 -0.69 -19.58
N ASP A 57 22.07 -0.03 -20.53
CA ASP A 57 22.03 1.43 -20.66
C ASP A 57 20.71 1.97 -21.23
N ALA A 58 20.03 1.17 -22.07
CA ALA A 58 18.84 1.60 -22.80
C ALA A 58 17.65 0.66 -22.56
N PRO A 59 16.45 1.21 -22.38
CA PRO A 59 15.23 0.42 -22.35
C PRO A 59 14.90 -0.17 -23.72
N VAL A 60 14.18 -1.28 -23.73
CA VAL A 60 13.65 -1.90 -24.96
C VAL A 60 12.15 -1.66 -25.00
N LEU A 61 11.67 -0.96 -26.01
CA LEU A 61 10.29 -0.49 -26.09
C LEU A 61 9.40 -1.44 -26.90
N ASN A 62 8.11 -1.46 -26.58
CA ASN A 62 7.06 -2.16 -27.32
C ASN A 62 7.40 -3.64 -27.65
N VAL A 63 7.80 -4.38 -26.63
CA VAL A 63 8.18 -5.79 -26.73
C VAL A 63 6.99 -6.67 -26.43
N LYS A 64 6.77 -7.69 -27.26
CA LYS A 64 5.78 -8.74 -27.01
C LYS A 64 6.37 -9.82 -26.10
N ILE A 65 5.77 -10.02 -24.92
CA ILE A 65 6.07 -11.13 -24.01
C ILE A 65 4.82 -11.98 -23.77
N PHE A 66 4.96 -13.07 -23.01
CA PHE A 66 3.89 -14.03 -22.72
C PHE A 66 3.69 -14.20 -21.22
N ILE A 67 2.45 -14.12 -20.75
CA ILE A 67 2.12 -14.21 -19.32
C ILE A 67 2.53 -15.58 -18.78
N SER A 68 2.29 -16.65 -19.55
CA SER A 68 2.68 -18.04 -19.19
C SER A 68 4.18 -18.25 -18.96
N ARG A 69 5.04 -17.32 -19.40
CA ARG A 69 6.51 -17.41 -19.27
C ARG A 69 7.06 -16.55 -18.13
N ILE A 70 6.24 -15.71 -17.51
CA ILE A 70 6.59 -15.00 -16.28
C ILE A 70 6.68 -16.02 -15.15
N GLN A 71 7.84 -16.09 -14.48
CA GLN A 71 8.07 -17.00 -13.37
C GLN A 71 7.70 -16.36 -12.03
N THR A 72 8.07 -15.09 -11.84
CA THR A 72 7.71 -14.27 -10.68
C THR A 72 7.38 -12.86 -11.11
N ALA A 73 6.54 -12.18 -10.33
CA ALA A 73 6.23 -10.77 -10.48
C ALA A 73 6.11 -10.10 -9.11
N GLU A 74 6.61 -8.87 -8.99
CA GLU A 74 6.46 -8.01 -7.81
C GLU A 74 6.23 -6.57 -8.29
N ILE A 75 5.30 -5.85 -7.65
CA ILE A 75 5.10 -4.42 -7.92
C ILE A 75 6.34 -3.65 -7.49
N LEU A 76 6.91 -2.90 -8.43
CA LEU A 76 8.11 -2.12 -8.18
C LEU A 76 7.75 -0.89 -7.34
N LYS A 77 8.29 -0.82 -6.12
CA LYS A 77 8.10 0.29 -5.17
C LYS A 77 8.50 1.62 -5.80
N PHE A 78 7.81 2.70 -5.47
CA PHE A 78 8.07 4.08 -5.94
C PHE A 78 8.00 4.30 -7.46
N SER A 79 7.68 3.27 -8.23
CA SER A 79 7.59 3.38 -9.68
C SER A 79 6.28 4.07 -10.09
N GLY A 80 6.27 4.65 -11.29
CA GLY A 80 5.07 5.25 -11.87
C GLY A 80 5.26 5.44 -13.37
N TYR A 81 4.20 5.20 -14.14
CA TYR A 81 4.10 5.62 -15.53
C TYR A 81 2.65 5.92 -15.89
N ASP A 82 2.47 6.67 -16.97
CA ASP A 82 1.15 7.00 -17.47
C ASP A 82 0.54 5.80 -18.23
N VAL A 83 -0.59 5.31 -17.75
CA VAL A 83 -1.32 4.18 -18.35
C VAL A 83 -2.44 4.72 -19.21
N SER A 84 -2.51 4.27 -20.45
CA SER A 84 -3.59 4.66 -21.35
C SER A 84 -4.97 4.27 -20.80
N ASP A 85 -5.91 5.22 -20.80
CA ASP A 85 -7.32 4.98 -20.46
C ASP A 85 -7.92 3.80 -21.25
N GLN A 86 -7.44 3.58 -22.48
CA GLN A 86 -7.88 2.45 -23.31
C GLN A 86 -7.48 1.11 -22.71
N LEU A 87 -6.28 1.00 -22.13
CA LEU A 87 -5.82 -0.21 -21.47
C LEU A 87 -6.60 -0.45 -20.17
N ILE A 88 -6.85 0.60 -19.38
CA ILE A 88 -7.67 0.51 -18.16
C ILE A 88 -9.07 0.00 -18.52
N LYS A 89 -9.71 0.63 -19.50
CA LYS A 89 -11.03 0.22 -19.97
C LYS A 89 -11.03 -1.22 -20.50
N LYS A 90 -9.97 -1.62 -21.20
CA LYS A 90 -9.84 -2.98 -21.74
C LYS A 90 -9.79 -4.03 -20.63
N ILE A 91 -9.02 -3.80 -19.57
CA ILE A 91 -8.94 -4.78 -18.46
C ILE A 91 -10.23 -4.87 -17.63
N GLU A 92 -11.08 -3.84 -17.65
CA GLU A 92 -12.33 -3.79 -16.90
C GLU A 92 -13.54 -4.32 -17.69
N GLU A 93 -13.57 -4.12 -19.02
CA GLU A 93 -14.76 -4.38 -19.83
C GLU A 93 -14.61 -5.54 -20.84
N ASP A 94 -13.38 -5.90 -21.24
CA ASP A 94 -13.16 -6.90 -22.28
C ASP A 94 -13.30 -8.33 -21.74
N LYS A 95 -14.45 -8.94 -21.99
CA LYS A 95 -14.76 -10.33 -21.60
C LYS A 95 -13.78 -11.37 -22.13
N SER A 96 -13.03 -11.08 -23.20
CA SER A 96 -12.01 -12.00 -23.70
C SER A 96 -10.83 -12.15 -22.73
N LEU A 97 -10.69 -11.21 -21.79
CA LEU A 97 -9.67 -11.20 -20.74
C LEU A 97 -10.14 -11.83 -19.42
N ASP A 98 -11.42 -12.19 -19.29
CA ASP A 98 -12.00 -12.81 -18.07
C ASP A 98 -11.20 -14.05 -17.63
N ALA A 99 -10.63 -14.79 -18.58
CA ALA A 99 -9.83 -15.98 -18.33
C ALA A 99 -8.56 -15.73 -17.49
N PHE A 100 -8.08 -14.48 -17.41
CA PHE A 100 -6.91 -14.13 -16.61
C PHE A 100 -7.24 -13.79 -15.15
N GLU A 101 -8.52 -13.57 -14.82
CA GLU A 101 -8.97 -13.24 -13.47
C GLU A 101 -8.11 -12.11 -12.86
N PHE A 102 -7.96 -10.97 -13.56
CA PHE A 102 -7.18 -9.82 -13.07
C PHE A 102 -7.67 -9.30 -11.73
N ASP A 103 -8.96 -9.49 -11.47
CA ASP A 103 -9.56 -9.38 -10.17
C ASP A 103 -9.62 -10.76 -9.53
N ASN A 104 -8.91 -10.90 -8.41
CA ASN A 104 -9.27 -11.91 -7.42
C ASN A 104 -10.67 -11.56 -6.90
N TYR A 105 -11.72 -11.94 -7.63
CA TYR A 105 -13.07 -11.87 -7.12
C TYR A 105 -13.23 -13.02 -6.11
N ASP A 106 -13.24 -12.68 -4.82
CA ASP A 106 -14.43 -12.78 -3.97
C ASP A 106 -14.04 -12.49 -2.50
N ASN A 107 -13.72 -11.21 -2.20
CA ASN A 107 -13.73 -10.62 -0.85
C ASN A 107 -13.33 -9.14 -0.89
N GLY A 108 -14.09 -8.32 -1.61
CA GLY A 108 -13.90 -6.85 -1.61
C GLY A 108 -13.84 -6.27 -0.20
N ILE A 109 -14.51 -6.92 0.77
CA ILE A 109 -14.47 -6.54 2.18
C ILE A 109 -13.10 -6.78 2.84
N LEU A 110 -12.40 -7.89 2.54
CA LEU A 110 -11.07 -8.16 3.09
C LEU A 110 -10.04 -7.24 2.43
N ASN A 111 -10.12 -7.03 1.11
CA ASN A 111 -9.26 -6.07 0.43
C ASN A 111 -9.49 -4.65 0.98
N TYR A 112 -10.73 -4.27 1.22
CA TYR A 112 -11.06 -3.00 1.87
C TYR A 112 -10.46 -2.92 3.28
N TYR A 113 -10.62 -3.95 4.13
CA TYR A 113 -10.02 -3.97 5.46
C TYR A 113 -8.50 -3.93 5.44
N LEU A 114 -7.86 -4.60 4.46
CA LEU A 114 -6.42 -4.51 4.26
C LEU A 114 -6.02 -3.08 3.96
N GLU A 115 -6.67 -2.41 3.00
CA GLU A 115 -6.37 -1.01 2.66
C GLU A 115 -6.68 -0.05 3.82
N CYS A 116 -7.75 -0.26 4.58
CA CYS A 116 -8.02 0.48 5.81
C CYS A 116 -6.92 0.28 6.86
N TYR A 117 -6.44 -0.96 7.02
CA TYR A 117 -5.35 -1.26 7.94
C TYR A 117 -4.06 -0.54 7.51
N LYS A 118 -3.71 -0.60 6.21
CA LYS A 118 -2.56 0.12 5.65
C LYS A 118 -2.65 1.62 5.87
N ALA A 119 -3.84 2.20 5.63
CA ALA A 119 -4.11 3.61 5.82
C ALA A 119 -4.09 4.05 7.30
N ASN A 120 -4.32 3.13 8.24
CA ASN A 120 -4.36 3.41 9.68
C ASN A 120 -2.99 3.24 10.38
N ASN A 121 -1.89 3.20 9.62
CA ASN A 121 -0.54 3.14 10.17
C ASN A 121 0.14 4.51 10.10
N ASP A 122 0.68 4.97 11.22
CA ASP A 122 1.49 6.19 11.24
C ASP A 122 2.90 5.91 10.67
N PRO A 123 3.48 6.80 9.86
CA PRO A 123 4.77 6.57 9.24
C PRO A 123 5.94 6.78 10.19
N PHE A 124 7.11 6.28 9.77
CA PHE A 124 8.42 6.68 10.27
C PHE A 124 9.35 7.05 9.12
N LEU A 125 10.44 7.74 9.43
CA LEU A 125 11.47 8.06 8.45
C LEU A 125 12.39 6.85 8.26
N HIS A 126 12.27 6.14 7.13
CA HIS A 126 13.15 5.01 6.82
C HIS A 126 14.55 5.49 6.43
N ARG A 127 14.63 6.43 5.47
CA ARG A 127 15.90 6.99 5.01
C ARG A 127 15.71 8.35 4.34
N MET A 128 16.73 9.19 4.42
CA MET A 128 16.86 10.41 3.63
C MET A 128 17.90 10.20 2.53
N HIS A 129 17.62 10.66 1.32
CA HIS A 129 18.48 10.50 0.15
C HIS A 129 18.95 11.85 -0.36
N LEU A 130 20.25 11.94 -0.66
CA LEU A 130 20.89 13.12 -1.23
C LEU A 130 21.38 12.79 -2.64
N ILE A 131 20.61 13.16 -3.66
CA ILE A 131 20.98 12.92 -5.05
C ILE A 131 21.93 14.04 -5.50
N PRO A 132 23.18 13.72 -5.92
CA PRO A 132 24.14 14.73 -6.33
C PRO A 132 23.67 15.56 -7.53
N ASN A 133 24.02 16.85 -7.52
CA ASN A 133 23.74 17.79 -8.62
C ASN A 133 22.26 17.89 -9.00
N MET A 134 21.36 17.68 -8.05
CA MET A 134 19.92 17.82 -8.24
C MET A 134 19.45 19.16 -7.64
N ASP A 135 18.86 20.01 -8.47
CA ASP A 135 18.20 21.23 -8.02
C ASP A 135 16.77 20.90 -7.57
N ILE A 136 16.62 20.69 -6.26
CA ILE A 136 15.34 20.30 -5.64
C ILE A 136 14.31 21.44 -5.76
N ASN A 137 14.75 22.70 -5.71
CA ASN A 137 13.83 23.84 -5.79
C ASN A 137 13.27 23.98 -7.20
N ALA A 138 14.12 23.83 -8.22
CA ALA A 138 13.67 23.79 -9.61
C ALA A 138 12.71 22.62 -9.85
N PHE A 139 13.03 21.43 -9.32
CA PHE A 139 12.18 20.25 -9.42
C PHE A 139 10.79 20.49 -8.80
N ILE A 140 10.74 21.07 -7.60
CA ILE A 140 9.48 21.43 -6.92
C ILE A 140 8.62 22.39 -7.73
N SER A 141 9.22 23.32 -8.47
CA SER A 141 8.48 24.27 -9.30
C SER A 141 7.92 23.66 -10.59
N GLN A 142 8.59 22.65 -11.13
CA GLN A 142 8.22 22.01 -12.40
C GLN A 142 7.39 20.73 -12.22
N ASN A 143 7.33 20.19 -11.00
CA ASN A 143 6.73 18.90 -10.64
C ASN A 143 7.30 17.66 -11.37
N THR A 144 8.15 17.85 -12.37
CA THR A 144 8.83 16.79 -13.11
C THR A 144 10.30 17.14 -13.28
N LEU A 145 11.18 16.15 -13.16
CA LEU A 145 12.62 16.29 -13.37
C LEU A 145 13.13 15.15 -14.25
N SER A 146 13.68 15.49 -15.41
CA SER A 146 14.46 14.55 -16.22
C SER A 146 15.83 14.31 -15.58
N LEU A 147 16.18 13.04 -15.44
CA LEU A 147 17.42 12.61 -14.80
C LEU A 147 18.53 12.41 -15.84
N THR A 148 19.74 12.81 -15.47
CA THR A 148 20.95 12.36 -16.18
C THR A 148 21.22 10.88 -15.88
N ASP A 149 21.97 10.19 -16.75
CA ASP A 149 22.32 8.78 -16.54
C ASP A 149 23.03 8.55 -15.19
N LYS A 150 23.88 9.51 -14.75
CA LYS A 150 24.55 9.45 -13.45
C LYS A 150 23.57 9.53 -12.28
N GLN A 151 22.57 10.40 -12.36
CA GLN A 151 21.52 10.52 -11.35
C GLN A 151 20.63 9.28 -11.34
N GLN A 152 20.30 8.74 -12.51
CA GLN A 152 19.54 7.50 -12.65
C GLN A 152 20.28 6.34 -11.98
N GLN A 153 21.56 6.12 -12.29
CA GLN A 153 22.38 5.09 -11.66
C GLN A 153 22.47 5.27 -10.14
N HIS A 154 22.58 6.52 -9.66
CA HIS A 154 22.60 6.82 -8.24
C HIS A 154 21.27 6.45 -7.56
N ILE A 155 20.12 6.82 -8.15
CA ILE A 155 18.77 6.44 -7.64
C ILE A 155 18.64 4.92 -7.60
N LEU A 156 19.02 4.23 -8.69
CA LEU A 156 18.94 2.77 -8.76
C LEU A 156 19.76 2.13 -7.64
N LYS A 157 20.95 2.65 -7.35
CA LYS A 157 21.84 2.13 -6.30
C LYS A 157 21.36 2.48 -4.88
N ASP A 158 21.03 3.73 -4.61
CA ASP A 158 20.76 4.18 -3.24
C ASP A 158 19.33 3.90 -2.78
N ILE A 159 18.35 3.92 -3.70
CA ILE A 159 16.94 3.71 -3.41
C ILE A 159 16.54 2.27 -3.75
N TYR A 160 16.80 1.81 -4.97
CA TYR A 160 16.25 0.52 -5.44
C TYR A 160 17.07 -0.73 -5.08
N HIS A 161 18.37 -0.61 -4.76
CA HIS A 161 19.17 -1.71 -4.20
C HIS A 161 19.16 -1.74 -2.66
N ASN A 162 18.19 -1.07 -2.03
CA ASN A 162 18.05 -1.05 -0.58
C ASN A 162 17.17 -2.22 -0.11
N ASP A 163 17.52 -2.82 1.03
CA ASP A 163 16.76 -3.93 1.61
C ASP A 163 15.51 -3.40 2.34
N TYR A 164 14.40 -3.34 1.60
CA TYR A 164 13.09 -3.00 2.14
C TYR A 164 12.50 -4.20 2.88
N ASN A 165 12.06 -3.97 4.11
CA ASN A 165 11.41 -5.02 4.91
C ASN A 165 10.07 -5.40 4.25
N THR A 166 9.85 -6.69 4.04
CA THR A 166 8.61 -7.22 3.44
C THR A 166 7.37 -6.93 4.28
N PHE A 167 7.54 -6.71 5.58
CA PHE A 167 6.47 -6.37 6.52
C PHE A 167 6.22 -4.86 6.63
N HIS A 168 6.72 -4.07 5.69
CA HIS A 168 6.57 -2.63 5.68
C HIS A 168 6.19 -2.17 4.29
N ASP A 169 5.25 -1.23 4.24
CA ASP A 169 5.04 -0.43 3.05
C ASP A 169 5.97 0.78 3.08
N TYR A 170 6.33 1.26 1.89
CA TYR A 170 7.24 2.37 1.74
C TYR A 170 6.73 3.35 0.70
N GLU A 171 6.93 4.63 0.96
CA GLU A 171 6.65 5.71 0.03
C GLU A 171 7.89 6.59 -0.18
N LEU A 172 8.21 6.88 -1.44
CA LEU A 172 9.21 7.89 -1.78
C LEU A 172 8.50 9.24 -1.80
N ALA A 173 9.12 10.26 -1.21
CA ALA A 173 8.50 11.55 -1.06
C ALA A 173 9.53 12.70 -1.05
N ILE A 174 9.07 13.90 -1.37
CA ILE A 174 9.72 15.15 -0.98
C ILE A 174 9.11 15.60 0.34
N CYS A 175 9.93 15.64 1.39
CA CYS A 175 9.59 16.30 2.64
C CYS A 175 9.64 17.81 2.42
N GLU A 176 8.52 18.51 2.64
CA GLU A 176 8.41 19.96 2.51
C GLU A 176 8.56 20.66 3.86
N PHE A 177 8.07 20.02 4.91
CA PHE A 177 8.18 20.50 6.28
C PHE A 177 8.34 19.34 7.26
N SER A 178 9.29 19.52 8.17
CA SER A 178 9.52 18.62 9.29
C SER A 178 9.91 19.37 10.55
N ILE A 179 9.74 18.70 11.69
CA ILE A 179 10.22 19.15 12.99
C ILE A 179 11.45 18.30 13.32
N ASP A 180 12.61 18.93 13.31
CA ASP A 180 13.88 18.32 13.70
C ASP A 180 13.96 18.26 15.23
N LEU A 181 14.03 17.05 15.77
CA LEU A 181 14.14 16.80 17.20
C LEU A 181 15.60 16.45 17.51
N ALA A 182 16.33 17.39 18.12
CA ALA A 182 17.75 17.25 18.42
C ALA A 182 18.06 15.86 19.03
N SER A 183 19.01 15.13 18.43
CA SER A 183 19.46 13.77 18.80
C SER A 183 18.43 12.63 18.74
N ARG A 184 17.14 12.93 18.50
CA ARG A 184 16.05 11.94 18.47
C ARG A 184 15.71 11.52 17.05
N GLY A 185 15.61 12.48 16.13
CA GLY A 185 15.29 12.23 14.74
C GLY A 185 14.51 13.39 14.13
N LYS A 186 13.68 13.07 13.14
CA LYS A 186 12.89 14.05 12.38
C LYS A 186 11.45 13.59 12.32
N PHE A 187 10.52 14.47 12.65
CA PHE A 187 9.09 14.28 12.42
C PHE A 187 8.75 14.93 11.08
N VAL A 188 8.55 14.11 10.03
CA VAL A 188 8.09 14.59 8.72
C VAL A 188 6.61 14.94 8.82
N VAL A 189 6.27 16.23 8.74
CA VAL A 189 4.89 16.72 8.93
C VAL A 189 4.18 16.86 7.59
N ALA A 190 4.79 17.51 6.60
CA ALA A 190 4.20 17.73 5.28
C ALA A 190 5.12 17.20 4.18
N PHE A 191 4.55 16.47 3.22
CA PHE A 191 5.30 15.87 2.13
C PHE A 191 4.46 15.72 0.86
N ARG A 192 5.12 15.59 -0.29
CA ARG A 192 4.48 15.18 -1.55
C ARG A 192 5.09 13.88 -2.04
N LYS A 193 4.24 12.96 -2.51
CA LYS A 193 4.69 11.66 -3.02
C LYS A 193 5.56 11.85 -4.27
N LEU A 194 6.55 10.99 -4.42
CA LEU A 194 7.43 10.92 -5.57
C LEU A 194 7.24 9.60 -6.30
N THR A 195 7.19 9.69 -7.62
CA THR A 195 7.21 8.53 -8.52
C THR A 195 8.42 8.62 -9.44
N TYR A 196 8.95 7.45 -9.81
CA TYR A 196 10.06 7.31 -10.73
C TYR A 196 9.64 6.50 -11.94
N ASP A 197 9.89 7.04 -13.14
CA ASP A 197 9.73 6.35 -14.41
C ASP A 197 11.12 5.92 -14.93
N PRO A 198 11.47 4.61 -14.89
CA PRO A 198 12.73 4.10 -15.42
C PRO A 198 12.89 4.26 -16.93
N ILE A 199 11.79 4.24 -17.70
CA ILE A 199 11.80 4.32 -19.16
C ILE A 199 11.97 5.77 -19.61
N ALA A 200 11.15 6.67 -19.06
CA ALA A 200 11.24 8.11 -19.35
C ALA A 200 12.45 8.78 -18.68
N LYS A 201 13.07 8.11 -17.70
CA LYS A 201 14.15 8.64 -16.85
C LYS A 201 13.71 9.90 -16.09
N THR A 202 12.50 9.91 -15.56
CA THR A 202 11.92 11.07 -14.86
C THR A 202 11.60 10.75 -13.41
N LEU A 203 11.74 11.76 -12.55
CA LEU A 203 11.06 11.81 -11.25
C LEU A 203 9.88 12.76 -11.37
N GLU A 204 8.77 12.39 -10.74
CA GLU A 204 7.53 13.17 -10.74
C GLU A 204 7.05 13.38 -9.31
N ILE A 205 6.62 14.61 -9.01
CA ILE A 205 6.05 15.02 -7.74
C ILE A 205 4.53 14.98 -7.86
N GLY A 206 3.89 14.25 -6.97
CA GLY A 206 2.44 14.24 -6.87
C GLY A 206 1.89 15.63 -6.56
N ASN A 207 0.73 15.96 -7.13
CA ASN A 207 0.13 17.30 -7.01
C ASN A 207 -0.44 17.61 -5.62
N LYS A 208 -0.63 16.59 -4.77
CA LYS A 208 -1.25 16.71 -3.45
C LYS A 208 -0.20 16.67 -2.34
N THR A 209 -0.19 17.68 -1.48
CA THR A 209 0.53 17.63 -0.19
C THR A 209 -0.22 16.75 0.79
N HIS A 210 0.51 15.83 1.41
CA HIS A 210 0.06 14.92 2.44
C HIS A 210 0.64 15.34 3.79
N PHE A 211 -0.09 15.03 4.86
CA PHE A 211 0.24 15.45 6.21
C PHE A 211 0.24 14.27 7.18
N ASN A 212 1.25 14.21 8.03
CA ASN A 212 1.35 13.23 9.10
C ASN A 212 0.94 13.88 10.41
N SER A 213 -0.23 13.50 10.94
CA SER A 213 -0.67 13.93 12.27
C SER A 213 0.12 13.25 13.38
N ASN A 214 0.57 12.02 13.15
CA ASN A 214 1.51 11.35 14.03
C ASN A 214 2.65 10.72 13.24
N PHE A 215 3.75 10.43 13.93
CA PHE A 215 4.96 9.90 13.32
C PHE A 215 5.79 9.16 14.35
N TYR A 216 6.35 8.02 13.95
CA TYR A 216 7.24 7.24 14.79
C TYR A 216 8.70 7.66 14.62
N ILE A 217 9.38 7.86 15.75
CA ILE A 217 10.82 8.12 15.80
C ILE A 217 11.40 7.18 16.85
N LYS A 218 12.22 6.21 16.41
CA LYS A 218 12.80 5.18 17.29
C LYS A 218 11.72 4.51 18.17
N ASP A 219 10.64 4.06 17.53
CA ASP A 219 9.47 3.39 18.14
C ASP A 219 8.64 4.24 19.12
N VAL A 220 8.96 5.52 19.27
CA VAL A 220 8.15 6.47 20.04
C VAL A 220 7.24 7.25 19.10
N LYS A 221 5.93 7.24 19.39
CA LYS A 221 4.93 8.00 18.64
C LYS A 221 4.96 9.48 19.04
N TYR A 222 5.19 10.36 18.08
CA TYR A 222 5.08 11.80 18.19
C TYR A 222 3.81 12.26 17.51
N SER A 223 3.12 13.25 18.09
CA SER A 223 1.88 13.78 17.55
C SER A 223 1.99 15.29 17.31
N LEU A 224 1.38 15.76 16.23
CA LEU A 224 1.29 17.18 15.91
C LEU A 224 0.45 17.94 16.95
N SER A 225 -0.47 17.24 17.64
CA SER A 225 -1.29 17.79 18.73
C SER A 225 -0.47 18.32 19.91
N TYR A 226 0.82 17.97 20.01
CA TYR A 226 1.72 18.53 21.03
C TYR A 226 2.08 20.00 20.79
N TYR A 227 1.83 20.51 19.58
CA TYR A 227 2.24 21.84 19.12
C TYR A 227 1.05 22.73 18.73
N THR A 228 -0.16 22.17 18.65
CA THR A 228 -1.36 22.89 18.23
C THR A 228 -2.63 22.19 18.69
N ASP A 229 -3.65 22.97 19.04
CA ASP A 229 -5.00 22.49 19.35
C ASP A 229 -5.88 22.31 18.10
N LEU A 230 -5.35 22.62 16.91
CA LEU A 230 -6.06 22.44 15.65
C LEU A 230 -6.36 20.96 15.39
N SER A 231 -7.54 20.68 14.86
CA SER A 231 -7.82 19.36 14.30
C SER A 231 -6.90 19.10 13.10
N PRO A 232 -6.61 17.82 12.74
CA PRO A 232 -5.83 17.51 11.56
C PRO A 232 -6.31 18.24 10.29
N SER A 233 -7.61 18.21 10.01
CA SER A 233 -8.20 18.88 8.85
C SER A 233 -8.04 20.41 8.86
N ASP A 234 -8.15 21.03 10.03
CA ASP A 234 -7.96 22.48 10.16
C ASP A 234 -6.51 22.87 9.94
N PHE A 235 -5.58 22.06 10.46
CA PHE A 235 -4.14 22.24 10.22
C PHE A 235 -3.80 22.13 8.73
N GLU A 236 -4.30 21.09 8.04
CA GLU A 236 -4.07 20.92 6.60
C GLU A 236 -4.57 22.12 5.81
N THR A 237 -5.79 22.59 6.11
CA THR A 237 -6.40 23.74 5.44
C THR A 237 -5.59 25.03 5.68
N LEU A 238 -5.16 25.26 6.93
CA LEU A 238 -4.38 26.44 7.28
C LEU A 238 -2.99 26.41 6.65
N TYR A 239 -2.33 25.25 6.65
CA TYR A 239 -1.00 25.07 6.06
C TYR A 239 -1.02 25.29 4.54
N LEU A 240 -2.03 24.78 3.84
CA LEU A 240 -2.18 24.99 2.40
C LEU A 240 -2.46 26.46 2.03
N LYS A 241 -3.07 27.23 2.94
CA LYS A 241 -3.36 28.66 2.74
C LYS A 241 -2.16 29.55 3.07
N ASP A 242 -1.48 29.29 4.19
CA ASP A 242 -0.32 30.05 4.67
C ASP A 242 0.63 29.12 5.43
N ASN A 243 1.55 28.50 4.69
CA ASN A 243 2.53 27.58 5.26
C ASN A 243 3.50 28.28 6.23
N ILE A 244 3.95 29.50 5.92
CA ILE A 244 4.91 30.24 6.74
C ILE A 244 4.27 30.63 8.08
N GLY A 245 3.06 31.20 8.05
CA GLY A 245 2.32 31.56 9.27
C GLY A 245 1.96 30.34 10.11
N THR A 246 1.51 29.25 9.47
CA THR A 246 1.18 28.00 10.18
C THR A 246 2.40 27.41 10.89
N ILE A 247 3.56 27.37 10.20
CA ILE A 247 4.80 26.88 10.81
C ILE A 247 5.24 27.81 11.96
N ALA A 248 5.07 29.12 11.82
CA ALA A 248 5.37 30.07 12.90
C ALA A 248 4.53 29.80 14.17
N LEU A 249 3.23 29.52 14.02
CA LEU A 249 2.35 29.15 15.14
C LEU A 249 2.81 27.87 15.86
N LEU A 250 3.30 26.88 15.11
CA LEU A 250 3.87 25.67 15.69
C LEU A 250 5.15 25.96 16.48
N LYS A 251 6.03 26.83 15.96
CA LYS A 251 7.32 27.17 16.59
C LYS A 251 7.15 27.74 18.00
N ASP A 252 6.07 28.47 18.27
CA ASP A 252 5.81 29.04 19.60
C ASP A 252 5.63 27.97 20.69
N HIS A 253 5.30 26.74 20.29
CA HIS A 253 5.09 25.59 21.18
C HIS A 253 6.26 24.59 21.17
N PHE A 254 7.35 24.88 20.45
CA PHE A 254 8.51 23.99 20.38
C PHE A 254 9.27 23.97 21.71
N LYS A 255 9.70 22.76 22.10
CA LYS A 255 10.55 22.53 23.26
C LYS A 255 12.01 22.79 22.90
N SER A 256 12.86 22.86 23.92
CA SER A 256 14.30 23.05 23.72
C SER A 256 14.87 21.94 22.83
N GLY A 257 15.51 22.34 21.72
CA GLY A 257 16.12 21.43 20.75
C GLY A 257 15.21 20.98 19.61
N GLU A 258 13.97 21.46 19.55
CA GLU A 258 13.07 21.27 18.41
C GLU A 258 13.20 22.45 17.44
N LEU A 259 13.40 22.14 16.16
CA LEU A 259 13.60 23.14 15.13
C LEU A 259 12.73 22.87 13.89
N PRO A 260 12.18 23.93 13.28
CA PRO A 260 11.43 23.81 12.04
C PRO A 260 12.40 23.63 10.88
N ASN A 261 12.17 22.63 10.03
CA ASN A 261 12.95 22.41 8.83
C ASN A 261 12.05 22.43 7.60
N THR A 262 12.21 23.47 6.79
CA THR A 262 11.50 23.70 5.53
C THR A 262 12.40 23.50 4.31
N ARG A 263 13.60 22.92 4.50
CA ARG A 263 14.48 22.61 3.39
C ARG A 263 13.96 21.34 2.72
N PRO A 264 13.63 21.36 1.42
CA PRO A 264 13.10 20.19 0.78
C PRO A 264 14.12 19.06 0.69
N GLU A 265 13.68 17.84 0.98
CA GLU A 265 14.55 16.66 1.04
C GLU A 265 13.83 15.44 0.47
N ILE A 266 14.56 14.62 -0.29
CA ILE A 266 14.03 13.32 -0.72
C ILE A 266 14.13 12.34 0.44
N VAL A 267 13.01 11.74 0.79
CA VAL A 267 12.89 10.81 1.89
C VAL A 267 12.13 9.56 1.44
N VAL A 268 12.43 8.45 2.09
CA VAL A 268 11.58 7.26 2.08
C VAL A 268 10.89 7.18 3.43
N LEU A 269 9.56 7.25 3.41
CA LEU A 269 8.70 6.99 4.56
C LEU A 269 8.41 5.50 4.61
N GLY A 270 8.48 4.91 5.81
CA GLY A 270 8.09 3.53 6.06
C GLY A 270 6.81 3.47 6.89
N TYR A 271 6.00 2.46 6.64
CA TYR A 271 4.76 2.17 7.33
C TYR A 271 4.86 0.74 7.84
N ALA A 272 5.01 0.57 9.15
CA ALA A 272 5.06 -0.76 9.75
C ALA A 272 3.73 -1.47 9.54
N GLN A 273 3.78 -2.68 8.97
CA GLN A 273 2.60 -3.51 8.78
C GLN A 273 2.74 -4.79 9.58
N ILE A 274 1.62 -5.26 10.12
CA ILE A 274 1.48 -6.65 10.49
C ILE A 274 1.03 -7.33 9.20
N ASP A 275 1.76 -8.37 8.78
CA ASP A 275 1.38 -9.14 7.61
C ASP A 275 0.14 -9.98 7.92
N ILE A 276 -1.00 -9.41 7.57
CA ILE A 276 -2.30 -10.07 7.58
C ILE A 276 -2.66 -10.64 6.20
N SER A 277 -1.82 -10.43 5.18
CA SER A 277 -2.10 -10.88 3.81
C SER A 277 -2.11 -12.40 3.73
N GLY A 278 -1.17 -13.08 4.41
CA GLY A 278 -1.16 -14.54 4.51
C GLY A 278 -2.40 -15.10 5.21
N ILE A 279 -2.95 -14.38 6.20
CA ILE A 279 -4.21 -14.77 6.85
C ILE A 279 -5.37 -14.67 5.86
N TYR A 280 -5.40 -13.62 5.05
CA TYR A 280 -6.48 -13.41 4.08
C TYR A 280 -6.41 -14.40 2.91
N ASP A 281 -5.21 -14.73 2.44
CA ASP A 281 -4.98 -15.78 1.44
C ASP A 281 -5.43 -17.15 1.97
N GLN A 282 -5.19 -17.44 3.25
CA GLN A 282 -5.69 -18.65 3.89
C GLN A 282 -7.23 -18.67 3.92
N ILE A 283 -7.86 -17.58 4.36
CA ILE A 283 -9.34 -17.45 4.36
C ILE A 283 -9.90 -17.65 2.95
N HIS A 284 -9.26 -17.08 1.92
CA HIS A 284 -9.67 -17.25 0.53
C HIS A 284 -9.50 -18.70 0.05
N SER A 285 -8.40 -19.36 0.42
CA SER A 285 -8.22 -20.78 0.11
C SER A 285 -9.23 -21.68 0.82
N GLU A 286 -9.61 -21.38 2.06
CA GLU A 286 -10.63 -22.13 2.82
C GLU A 286 -12.02 -21.91 2.21
N HIS A 287 -12.33 -20.67 1.80
CA HIS A 287 -13.58 -20.33 1.09
C HIS A 287 -13.71 -21.11 -0.22
N SER A 288 -12.67 -21.10 -1.04
CA SER A 288 -12.63 -21.82 -2.34
C SER A 288 -12.79 -23.34 -2.20
N LYS A 289 -12.45 -23.90 -1.03
CA LYS A 289 -12.56 -25.33 -0.71
C LYS A 289 -13.85 -25.67 0.06
N GLU A 290 -14.73 -24.69 0.29
CA GLU A 290 -15.95 -24.79 1.12
C GLU A 290 -15.69 -25.18 2.60
N ASP A 291 -14.45 -25.01 3.07
CA ASP A 291 -13.94 -25.48 4.38
C ASP A 291 -13.85 -24.35 5.44
N LEU A 292 -14.48 -23.21 5.19
CA LEU A 292 -14.49 -22.11 6.16
C LEU A 292 -15.12 -22.52 7.50
N GLN A 293 -14.51 -22.09 8.59
CA GLN A 293 -15.08 -22.22 9.92
C GLN A 293 -16.39 -21.43 10.03
N LEU A 294 -17.31 -21.90 10.88
CA LEU A 294 -18.65 -21.33 11.05
C LEU A 294 -18.65 -19.82 11.34
N PRO A 295 -17.80 -19.27 12.24
CA PRO A 295 -17.69 -17.82 12.46
C PRO A 295 -17.34 -17.03 11.20
N LEU A 296 -16.42 -17.53 10.38
CA LEU A 296 -16.04 -16.89 9.12
C LEU A 296 -17.17 -17.01 8.09
N LYS A 297 -17.87 -18.15 8.02
CA LYS A 297 -19.08 -18.29 7.19
C LYS A 297 -20.14 -17.25 7.53
N ALA A 298 -20.39 -16.95 8.81
CA ALA A 298 -21.28 -15.85 9.19
C ALA A 298 -20.79 -14.49 8.75
N PHE A 299 -19.50 -14.21 8.97
CA PHE A 299 -18.90 -12.93 8.63
C PHE A 299 -19.12 -12.59 7.16
N PHE A 300 -18.98 -13.59 6.27
CA PHE A 300 -19.23 -13.46 4.83
C PHE A 300 -20.69 -13.73 4.42
N GLN A 301 -21.64 -13.80 5.37
CA GLN A 301 -23.06 -14.08 5.11
C GLN A 301 -23.36 -15.41 4.39
N ASN A 302 -22.43 -16.36 4.45
CA ASN A 302 -22.51 -17.68 3.80
C ASN A 302 -23.03 -18.78 4.75
N LEU A 303 -23.73 -18.40 5.82
CA LEU A 303 -24.30 -19.35 6.78
C LEU A 303 -25.56 -20.02 6.23
N SER A 304 -25.56 -21.35 6.18
CA SER A 304 -26.73 -22.12 5.81
C SER A 304 -27.61 -22.45 7.03
N LEU A 305 -28.89 -22.77 6.79
CA LEU A 305 -29.76 -23.31 7.83
C LEU A 305 -29.29 -24.69 8.34
N LEU A 306 -28.51 -25.42 7.55
CA LEU A 306 -27.95 -26.73 7.94
C LEU A 306 -26.88 -26.57 9.03
N ASP A 307 -26.12 -25.47 8.99
CA ASP A 307 -25.06 -25.17 9.98
C ASP A 307 -25.62 -24.97 11.40
N ARG A 308 -26.91 -24.67 11.50
CA ARG A 308 -27.66 -24.46 12.76
C ARG A 308 -28.50 -25.66 13.19
N LYS A 309 -28.68 -26.67 12.33
CA LYS A 309 -29.54 -27.83 12.64
C LYS A 309 -28.79 -28.88 13.47
N ASN A 310 -29.55 -29.61 14.30
CA ASN A 310 -29.10 -30.76 15.10
C ASN A 310 -27.99 -30.46 16.13
N ARG A 311 -28.09 -29.35 16.86
CA ARG A 311 -27.21 -29.04 18.00
C ARG A 311 -27.83 -29.49 19.32
N GLN A 312 -27.02 -30.12 20.17
CA GLN A 312 -27.44 -30.61 21.48
C GLN A 312 -27.85 -29.44 22.38
N GLU A 313 -28.92 -29.62 23.15
CA GLU A 313 -29.37 -28.58 24.07
C GLU A 313 -28.42 -28.49 25.28
N PRO A 314 -27.97 -27.27 25.64
CA PRO A 314 -27.09 -27.11 26.79
C PRO A 314 -27.85 -27.35 28.09
N TYR A 315 -27.23 -28.10 29.00
CA TYR A 315 -27.74 -28.28 30.36
C TYR A 315 -27.34 -27.07 31.21
N ILE A 316 -28.30 -26.18 31.46
CA ILE A 316 -28.11 -24.97 32.28
C ILE A 316 -28.92 -25.14 33.56
N VAL A 317 -28.27 -24.96 34.72
CA VAL A 317 -28.91 -24.99 36.04
C VAL A 317 -28.76 -23.63 36.69
N LEU A 318 -29.87 -23.05 37.13
CA LEU A 318 -29.89 -21.80 37.89
C LEU A 318 -29.68 -22.10 39.38
N TYR A 319 -28.64 -21.49 39.96
CA TYR A 319 -28.36 -21.61 41.41
C TYR A 319 -29.10 -20.56 42.23
N ASP A 320 -29.37 -19.39 41.64
CA ASP A 320 -30.14 -18.28 42.22
C ASP A 320 -31.22 -17.85 41.22
N HIS A 321 -32.33 -17.31 41.72
CA HIS A 321 -33.46 -16.81 40.93
C HIS A 321 -33.32 -15.33 40.56
N HIS A 322 -32.35 -14.60 41.13
CA HIS A 322 -32.04 -13.22 40.75
C HIS A 322 -31.17 -13.17 39.49
N VAL A 323 -31.73 -13.58 38.35
CA VAL A 323 -31.01 -13.61 37.06
C VAL A 323 -31.73 -12.76 36.04
N ASN A 324 -30.95 -11.97 35.29
CA ASN A 324 -31.45 -11.23 34.15
C ASN A 324 -31.75 -12.21 32.99
N ILE A 325 -33.00 -12.21 32.50
CA ILE A 325 -33.47 -13.12 31.47
C ILE A 325 -32.71 -12.94 30.15
N ASP A 326 -32.39 -11.71 29.77
CA ASP A 326 -31.64 -11.40 28.53
C ASP A 326 -30.20 -11.95 28.61
N GLN A 327 -29.58 -11.87 29.78
CA GLN A 327 -28.27 -12.48 30.02
C GLN A 327 -28.35 -14.02 29.96
N LEU A 328 -29.40 -14.62 30.53
CA LEU A 328 -29.60 -16.06 30.48
C LEU A 328 -29.83 -16.56 29.04
N GLN A 329 -30.64 -15.83 28.27
CA GLN A 329 -30.86 -16.11 26.85
C GLN A 329 -29.56 -16.00 26.05
N THR A 330 -28.72 -15.02 26.37
CA THR A 330 -27.40 -14.85 25.77
C THR A 330 -26.50 -16.05 26.05
N VAL A 331 -26.45 -16.52 27.31
CA VAL A 331 -25.68 -17.71 27.69
C VAL A 331 -26.20 -18.95 26.97
N TYR A 332 -27.52 -19.15 26.95
CA TYR A 332 -28.15 -20.27 26.24
C TYR A 332 -27.78 -20.28 24.76
N ASN A 333 -27.95 -19.14 24.08
CA ASN A 333 -27.63 -19.02 22.66
C ASN A 333 -26.14 -19.26 22.40
N SER A 334 -25.25 -18.76 23.26
CA SER A 334 -23.80 -18.92 23.13
C SER A 334 -23.34 -20.37 23.31
N LEU A 335 -24.04 -21.15 24.14
CA LEU A 335 -23.75 -22.57 24.32
C LEU A 335 -24.37 -23.45 23.24
N LYS A 336 -25.53 -23.06 22.69
CA LYS A 336 -26.27 -23.84 21.69
C LYS A 336 -25.78 -23.58 20.27
N TYR A 337 -25.48 -22.33 19.93
CA TYR A 337 -25.16 -21.90 18.57
C TYR A 337 -23.68 -21.52 18.45
N PRO A 338 -23.04 -21.84 17.32
CA PRO A 338 -21.64 -21.50 17.09
C PRO A 338 -21.39 -19.99 17.03
N ILE A 339 -22.45 -19.20 16.82
CA ILE A 339 -22.41 -17.74 16.72
C ILE A 339 -23.67 -17.20 17.34
N THR A 340 -23.49 -16.22 18.21
CA THR A 340 -24.57 -15.52 18.90
C THR A 340 -24.36 -14.02 18.74
N TYR A 341 -25.38 -13.33 18.21
CA TYR A 341 -25.39 -11.88 18.14
C TYR A 341 -26.04 -11.35 19.41
N VAL A 342 -25.28 -10.57 20.18
CA VAL A 342 -25.72 -9.99 21.45
C VAL A 342 -25.76 -8.48 21.26
N GLN A 343 -26.92 -7.88 21.49
CA GLN A 343 -27.00 -6.43 21.57
C GLN A 343 -26.39 -6.00 22.91
N GLY A 344 -25.36 -5.15 22.85
CA GLY A 344 -24.73 -4.59 24.03
C GLY A 344 -25.69 -3.67 24.81
N PRO A 345 -25.33 -3.30 26.06
CA PRO A 345 -26.12 -2.38 26.87
C PRO A 345 -26.22 -0.97 26.26
#